data_AF-A0A6J7VEW5-F1
#
_entry.id   AF-A0A6J7VEW5-F1
#
_cell.length_a   1.000
_cell.length_b   1.000
_cell.length_c   1.000
_cell.angle_alpha   90.00
_cell.angle_beta   90.00
_cell.angle_gamma   90.00
#
_symmetry.space_group_name_H-M   'P 1'
#
loop_
_entity.id
_entity.type
_entity.pdbx_description
1 polymer ?
#
loop_
_entity_poly.entity_id
_entity_poly.type
_entity_poly.pdbx_seq_one_letter_code
_entity_poly.pdbx_strand_id
1 'polypeptide(L)' 'MLEVVRTLLDLTGSSLEPEFVERRAGDIGELVADVSLARKVLGVNFTSDVREIAASLIN' A
#
# COMPACT_ATOMS: atom_id res chain seq x y z
N MET A 1 4.50 6.79 7.46
CA MET A 1 4.06 7.31 6.14
C MET A 1 5.19 7.21 5.11
N LEU A 2 5.63 5.99 4.74
CA LEU A 2 6.49 5.65 3.58
C LEU A 2 6.56 4.10 3.40
N GLU A 3 5.55 3.36 3.89
CA GLU A 3 5.61 1.90 4.01
C GLU A 3 5.79 1.19 2.65
N VAL A 4 5.06 1.65 1.64
CA VAL A 4 5.19 1.15 0.26
C VAL A 4 6.59 1.39 -0.28
N VAL A 5 7.17 2.59 -0.09
CA VAL A 5 8.54 2.90 -0.54
C VAL A 5 9.56 1.97 0.11
N ARG A 6 9.45 1.74 1.44
CA ARG A 6 10.32 0.80 2.17
C ARG A 6 10.17 -0.63 1.67
N THR A 7 8.94 -1.06 1.42
CA THR A 7 8.67 -2.40 0.88
C THR A 7 9.33 -2.60 -0.48
N LEU A 8 9.26 -1.60 -1.36
CA LEU A 8 9.91 -1.63 -2.67
C LEU A 8 11.45 -1.62 -2.56
N LEU A 9 12.02 -0.82 -1.66
CA LEU A 9 13.46 -0.84 -1.34
C LEU A 9 13.90 -2.27 -0.97
N ASP A 10 13.20 -2.89 -0.02
CA ASP A 10 13.53 -4.22 0.48
C ASP A 10 13.40 -5.32 -0.58
N LEU A 11 12.44 -5.19 -1.49
CA LEU A 11 12.19 -6.19 -2.54
C LEU A 11 13.14 -6.05 -3.73
N THR A 12 13.47 -4.82 -4.12
CA THR A 12 14.25 -4.54 -5.33
C THR A 12 15.75 -4.43 -5.06
N GLY A 13 16.16 -4.25 -3.79
CA GLY A 13 17.55 -3.98 -3.42
C GLY A 13 18.11 -2.68 -4.01
N SER A 14 17.26 -1.87 -4.64
CA SER A 14 17.63 -0.61 -5.28
C SER A 14 17.47 0.53 -4.27
N SER A 15 18.32 1.56 -4.35
CA SER A 15 18.09 2.79 -3.58
C SER A 15 17.00 3.62 -4.25
N LEU A 16 15.94 3.91 -3.50
CA LEU A 16 14.87 4.85 -3.83
C LEU A 16 15.06 6.06 -2.93
N GLU A 17 15.47 7.18 -3.52
CA GLU A 17 15.53 8.48 -2.86
C GLU A 17 14.26 9.26 -3.21
N PRO A 18 13.22 9.26 -2.34
CA PRO A 18 11.98 9.95 -2.64
C PRO A 18 12.17 11.46 -2.59
N GLU A 19 11.72 12.16 -3.63
CA GLU A 19 11.60 13.61 -3.63
C GLU A 19 10.29 14.01 -2.94
N PHE A 20 10.40 14.84 -1.89
CA PHE A 20 9.23 15.39 -1.21
C PHE A 20 8.77 16.67 -1.90
N VAL A 21 7.56 16.64 -2.44
CA VAL A 21 6.94 17.75 -3.18
C VAL A 21 5.68 18.24 -2.46
N GLU A 22 5.12 19.37 -2.91
CA GLU A 22 3.85 19.88 -2.37
C GLU A 22 2.72 18.85 -2.53
N ARG A 23 1.83 18.80 -1.52
CA ARG A 23 0.65 17.94 -1.57
C ARG A 23 -0.25 18.33 -2.74
N ARG A 24 -0.78 17.33 -3.45
CA ARG A 24 -1.70 17.60 -4.56
C ARG A 24 -3.03 18.07 -4.00
N ALA A 25 -3.64 19.04 -4.67
CA ALA A 25 -4.94 19.57 -4.29
C ALA A 25 -5.99 18.45 -4.33
N GLY A 26 -6.70 18.25 -3.22
CA GLY A 26 -7.72 17.20 -3.08
C GLY A 26 -7.21 15.89 -2.46
N ASP A 27 -5.89 15.72 -2.23
CA ASP A 27 -5.37 14.54 -1.56
C ASP A 27 -5.87 14.48 -0.11
N ILE A 28 -6.43 13.33 0.28
CA ILE A 28 -6.76 13.02 1.67
C ILE A 28 -5.49 12.47 2.33
N GLY A 29 -5.16 12.94 3.55
CA GLY A 29 -3.90 12.58 4.21
C GLY A 29 -3.81 11.09 4.54
N GLU A 30 -4.84 10.56 5.21
CA GLU A 30 -4.93 9.13 5.54
C GLU A 30 -6.40 8.70 5.45
N LEU A 31 -6.63 7.54 4.83
CA LEU A 31 -7.95 6.94 4.68
C LEU A 31 -7.81 5.42 4.64
N VAL A 32 -8.61 4.72 5.44
CA VAL A 32 -8.67 3.25 5.46
C VAL A 32 -10.14 2.82 5.44
N ALA A 33 -10.45 1.80 4.66
CA ALA A 33 -11.81 1.28 4.55
C ALA A 33 -12.15 0.35 5.73
N ASP A 34 -13.35 0.49 6.29
CA ASP A 34 -13.96 -0.57 7.09
C ASP A 34 -14.52 -1.64 6.16
N VAL A 35 -13.93 -2.83 6.21
CA VAL A 35 -14.30 -3.98 5.35
C VAL A 35 -15.26 -4.96 6.04
N SER A 36 -15.79 -4.62 7.22
CA SER A 36 -16.64 -5.51 8.03
C SER A 36 -17.90 -5.98 7.28
N LEU A 37 -18.52 -5.10 6.50
CA LEU A 37 -19.72 -5.46 5.73
C LEU A 37 -19.40 -6.46 4.62
N ALA A 38 -18.30 -6.26 3.89
CA ALA A 38 -17.87 -7.17 2.83
C ALA A 38 -17.53 -8.56 3.41
N ARG A 39 -16.84 -8.61 4.57
CA ARG A 39 -16.60 -9.86 5.30
C ARG A 39 -17.90 -10.58 5.66
N LYS A 40 -18.88 -9.85 6.20
CA LYS A 40 -20.16 -10.41 6.65
C LYS A 40 -21.04 -10.92 5.51
N VAL A 41 -21.14 -10.16 4.42
CA VAL A 41 -22.12 -10.42 3.35
C VAL A 41 -21.53 -11.31 2.25
N LEU A 42 -20.28 -11.08 1.89
CA LEU A 42 -19.63 -11.76 0.77
C LEU A 42 -18.68 -12.88 1.20
N GLY A 43 -18.41 -13.00 2.51
CA GLY A 43 -17.43 -13.97 3.03
C GLY A 43 -15.99 -13.69 2.60
N VAL A 44 -15.70 -12.49 2.08
CA VAL A 44 -14.37 -12.12 1.58
C VAL A 44 -13.41 -11.95 2.75
N ASN A 45 -12.26 -12.60 2.67
CA ASN A 45 -11.14 -12.40 3.59
C ASN A 45 -9.93 -11.89 2.81
N PHE A 46 -9.54 -10.65 3.08
CA PHE A 46 -8.29 -10.07 2.59
C PHE A 46 -7.15 -10.58 3.47
N THR A 47 -6.25 -11.39 2.88
CA THR A 47 -5.12 -12.01 3.58
C THR A 47 -3.77 -11.47 3.15
N SER A 48 -3.69 -10.89 1.94
CA SER A 48 -2.42 -10.39 1.43
C SER A 48 -2.02 -9.09 2.10
N ASP A 49 -0.76 -9.03 2.50
CA ASP A 49 -0.13 -7.82 3.01
C ASP A 49 0.51 -6.99 1.88
N VAL A 50 0.99 -5.79 2.22
CA VAL A 50 1.60 -4.86 1.28
C VAL A 50 2.83 -5.46 0.59
N ARG A 51 3.60 -6.32 1.28
CA ARG A 51 4.80 -6.96 0.74
C ARG A 51 4.43 -8.03 -0.28
N GLU A 52 3.46 -8.88 0.01
CA GLU A 52 2.95 -9.89 -0.93
C GLU A 52 2.40 -9.24 -2.20
N ILE A 53 1.61 -8.17 -2.04
CA ILE A 53 1.07 -7.41 -3.18
C ILE A 53 2.22 -6.80 -3.99
N ALA A 54 3.16 -6.10 -3.36
CA ALA A 54 4.29 -5.48 -4.06
C ALA A 54 5.15 -6.52 -4.79
N ALA A 55 5.44 -7.66 -4.16
CA ALA A 55 6.20 -8.75 -4.78
C ALA A 55 5.50 -9.33 -6.02
N SER A 56 4.16 -9.40 -6.00
CA SER A 56 3.38 -9.91 -7.14
C SER A 56 3.40 -9.00 -8.37
N LEU A 57 3.75 -7.73 -8.22
CA LEU A 57 3.77 -6.72 -9.29
C LEU A 57 5.15 -6.50 -9.91
N ILE A 58 6.22 -6.96 -9.25
CA ILE A 58 7.62 -6.76 -9.68
C ILE A 58 8.15 -7.97 -10.46
N ASN A 59 7.54 -9.15 -10.29
CA ASN A 59 7.84 -10.38 -11.05
C ASN A 59 7.07 -10.45 -12.37
#